data_AF-O67735-F1
#
_entry.id   AF-O67735-F1
#
_cell.length_a   1.000
_cell.length_b   1.000
_cell.length_c   1.000
_cell.angle_alpha   90.00
_cell.angle_beta   90.00
_cell.angle_gamma   90.00
#
_symmetry.space_group_name_H-M   'P 1'
#
loop_
_entity.id
_entity.type
_entity.pdbx_description
1 polymer ?
#
loop_
_entity_poly.entity_id
_entity_poly.type
_entity_poly.pdbx_seq_one_letter_code
_entity_poly.pdbx_strand_id
1 'polypeptide(L)'
;MKKVLLLLSLILLLSCFPKVEQRHWKVYYDLGTAAFAARNYSEAIANFHKALRANPDEPRIWNALGLAYMEAKEYKKAEESFKKALSINPNYSEARKNLGILYYKLGRYEEALKYLQEAANDEYYEKKHEAFYYLAKVYEAKQDLKNYVRYLEKAVAYNPNFVQAQLELAQAYENLGKYEEAEKIYKSLLLNGFNKPFLKYKLAEVYYKKGDYERAREIIKELLYKENLTNEQREKVKELLTKVLLAQQRKLIIPRVHKPIKKEEKKKEKYYAVQLGAFSTKERADKLVQELKSKGLRDLRILPTDGVYKVIYGRFETPEEARRAKEEVKKLGIYGFVVEIK
;
A
#
# COMPACT_ATOMS: atom_id res chain seq x y z
N MET A 1 -43.36 -50.60 26.38
CA MET A 1 -43.50 -49.86 25.11
C MET A 1 -43.64 -48.34 25.28
N LYS A 2 -44.52 -47.82 26.15
CA LYS A 2 -44.71 -46.37 26.35
C LYS A 2 -43.45 -45.57 26.75
N LYS A 3 -42.54 -46.14 27.54
CA LYS A 3 -41.27 -45.49 27.93
C LYS A 3 -40.24 -45.36 26.80
N VAL A 4 -40.27 -46.27 25.82
CA VAL A 4 -39.35 -46.26 24.66
C VAL A 4 -39.81 -45.23 23.63
N LEU A 5 -41.13 -45.09 23.44
CA LEU A 5 -41.71 -44.03 22.60
C LEU A 5 -41.40 -42.62 23.14
N LEU A 6 -41.41 -42.44 24.46
CA LEU A 6 -41.12 -41.16 25.12
C LEU A 6 -39.65 -40.74 24.97
N LEU A 7 -38.72 -41.70 24.99
CA LEU A 7 -37.30 -41.47 24.73
C LEU A 7 -37.03 -41.16 23.25
N LEU A 8 -37.69 -41.86 22.32
CA LEU A 8 -37.61 -41.57 20.89
C LEU A 8 -38.20 -40.19 20.53
N SER A 9 -39.30 -39.78 21.17
CA SER A 9 -39.85 -38.42 20.99
C SER A 9 -38.94 -37.33 21.58
N LEU A 10 -38.21 -37.61 22.66
CA LEU A 10 -37.25 -36.67 23.25
C LEU A 10 -36.01 -36.50 22.36
N ILE A 11 -35.56 -37.57 21.70
CA ILE A 11 -34.45 -37.57 20.74
C ILE A 11 -34.84 -36.86 19.44
N LEU A 12 -36.09 -37.01 18.98
CA LEU A 12 -36.63 -36.29 17.83
C LEU A 12 -36.83 -34.78 18.12
N LEU A 13 -37.21 -34.41 19.35
CA LEU A 13 -37.27 -33.00 19.78
C LEU A 13 -35.88 -32.34 19.86
N LEU A 14 -34.84 -33.08 20.24
CA LEU A 14 -33.44 -32.62 20.20
C LEU A 14 -32.92 -32.45 18.76
N SER A 15 -33.45 -33.20 17.79
CA SER A 15 -33.11 -33.05 16.37
C SER A 15 -33.76 -31.82 15.68
N CYS A 16 -34.67 -31.15 16.38
CA CYS A 16 -35.41 -29.97 15.92
C CYS A 16 -35.05 -28.68 16.68
N PHE A 17 -33.84 -28.56 17.23
CA PHE A 17 -33.31 -27.24 17.58
C PHE A 17 -32.89 -26.51 16.29
N PRO A 18 -33.55 -25.40 15.92
CA PRO A 18 -33.20 -24.68 14.70
C PRO A 18 -31.83 -24.04 14.91
N LYS A 19 -30.87 -24.31 14.00
CA LYS A 19 -29.82 -23.44 13.38
C LYS A 19 -29.29 -22.13 14.06
N VAL A 20 -29.57 -21.87 15.34
CA VAL A 20 -29.30 -20.61 16.05
C VAL A 20 -27.90 -20.61 16.69
N GLU A 21 -27.36 -21.77 17.09
CA GLU A 21 -26.01 -21.89 17.68
C GLU A 21 -24.86 -21.58 16.70
N GLN A 22 -25.04 -21.82 15.40
CA GLN A 22 -23.96 -21.64 14.40
C GLN A 22 -23.57 -20.18 14.11
N ARG A 23 -24.25 -19.19 14.71
CA ARG A 23 -23.98 -17.75 14.50
C ARG A 23 -23.31 -17.05 15.69
N HIS A 24 -23.15 -17.70 16.85
CA HIS A 24 -22.60 -17.06 18.05
C HIS A 24 -21.11 -16.67 17.88
N TRP A 25 -20.32 -17.48 17.15
CA TRP A 25 -18.91 -17.18 16.96
C TRP A 25 -18.65 -15.85 16.25
N LYS A 26 -19.54 -15.43 15.33
CA LYS A 26 -19.40 -14.17 14.59
C LYS A 26 -19.50 -12.97 15.52
N VAL A 27 -20.42 -13.01 16.49
CA VAL A 27 -20.56 -11.94 17.49
C VAL A 27 -19.27 -11.78 18.29
N TYR A 28 -18.70 -12.88 18.77
CA TYR A 28 -17.43 -12.83 19.48
C TYR A 28 -16.25 -12.44 18.58
N TYR A 29 -16.27 -12.84 17.31
CA TYR A 29 -15.27 -12.40 16.33
C TYR A 29 -15.35 -10.90 16.07
N ASP A 30 -16.56 -10.34 15.93
CA ASP A 30 -16.78 -8.91 15.69
C ASP A 30 -16.40 -8.09 16.93
N LEU A 31 -16.76 -8.54 18.13
CA LEU A 31 -16.31 -7.95 19.40
C LEU A 31 -14.79 -8.01 19.54
N GLY A 32 -14.17 -9.15 19.20
CA GLY A 32 -12.72 -9.30 19.21
C GLY A 32 -12.04 -8.34 18.22
N THR A 33 -12.61 -8.19 17.02
CA THR A 33 -12.13 -7.24 16.00
C THR A 33 -12.26 -5.79 16.46
N ALA A 34 -13.38 -5.44 17.09
CA ALA A 34 -13.59 -4.11 17.66
C ALA A 34 -12.60 -3.80 18.79
N ALA A 35 -12.40 -4.75 19.71
CA ALA A 35 -11.40 -4.63 20.78
C ALA A 35 -9.97 -4.50 20.23
N PHE A 36 -9.63 -5.27 19.19
CA PHE A 36 -8.34 -5.17 18.51
C PHE A 36 -8.14 -3.79 17.88
N ALA A 37 -9.16 -3.24 17.20
CA ALA A 37 -9.11 -1.90 16.64
C ALA A 37 -8.95 -0.82 17.72
N ALA A 38 -9.52 -1.03 18.91
CA ALA A 38 -9.33 -0.20 20.10
C ALA A 38 -7.97 -0.43 20.80
N ARG A 39 -7.10 -1.29 20.24
CA ARG A 39 -5.81 -1.72 20.82
C ARG A 39 -5.92 -2.42 22.18
N ASN A 40 -7.12 -2.89 22.55
CA ASN A 40 -7.33 -3.72 23.73
C ASN A 40 -7.08 -5.20 23.39
N TYR A 41 -5.81 -5.57 23.28
CA TYR A 41 -5.42 -6.89 22.77
C TYR A 41 -5.81 -8.04 23.70
N SER A 42 -5.85 -7.83 25.02
CA SER A 42 -6.28 -8.86 25.98
C SER A 42 -7.75 -9.21 25.80
N GLU A 43 -8.61 -8.20 25.65
CA GLU A 43 -10.03 -8.40 25.37
C GLU A 43 -10.27 -9.00 23.98
N ALA A 44 -9.49 -8.56 22.97
CA ALA A 44 -9.54 -9.15 21.64
C ALA A 44 -9.24 -10.66 21.67
N ILE A 45 -8.14 -11.04 22.33
CA ILE A 45 -7.74 -12.44 22.52
C ILE A 45 -8.85 -13.22 23.24
N ALA A 46 -9.43 -12.69 24.32
CA ALA A 46 -10.49 -13.37 25.07
C ALA A 46 -11.75 -13.61 24.21
N ASN A 47 -12.13 -12.63 23.39
CA ASN A 47 -13.27 -12.76 22.49
C ASN A 47 -12.98 -13.71 21.31
N PHE A 48 -11.79 -13.69 20.72
CA PHE A 48 -11.41 -14.68 19.71
C PHE A 48 -11.40 -16.11 20.26
N HIS A 49 -10.97 -16.32 21.51
CA HIS A 49 -11.11 -17.63 22.17
C HIS A 49 -12.56 -18.06 22.36
N LYS A 50 -13.47 -17.13 22.71
CA LYS A 50 -14.92 -17.42 22.75
C LYS A 50 -15.45 -17.80 21.35
N ALA A 51 -14.99 -17.12 20.32
CA ALA A 51 -15.34 -17.43 18.93
C ALA A 51 -14.83 -18.82 18.52
N LEU A 52 -13.59 -19.19 18.88
CA LEU A 52 -13.01 -20.51 18.63
C LEU A 52 -13.71 -21.64 19.39
N ARG A 53 -14.19 -21.40 20.62
CA ARG A 53 -15.01 -22.40 21.34
C ARG A 53 -16.29 -22.74 20.59
N ALA A 54 -16.87 -21.76 19.90
CA ALA A 54 -18.08 -21.96 19.10
C ALA A 54 -17.79 -22.46 17.68
N ASN A 55 -16.61 -22.17 17.12
CA ASN A 55 -16.19 -22.65 15.80
C ASN A 55 -14.65 -22.81 15.73
N PRO A 56 -14.12 -23.99 16.09
CA PRO A 56 -12.67 -24.21 16.16
C PRO A 56 -11.98 -24.33 14.79
N ASP A 57 -12.74 -24.57 13.72
CA ASP A 57 -12.21 -24.78 12.37
C ASP A 57 -12.44 -23.57 11.44
N GLU A 58 -12.62 -22.37 12.01
CA GLU A 58 -12.69 -21.14 11.23
C GLU A 58 -11.31 -20.46 11.15
N PRO A 59 -10.64 -20.49 9.98
CA PRO A 59 -9.27 -19.97 9.83
C PRO A 59 -9.19 -18.46 10.05
N ARG A 60 -10.26 -17.70 9.79
CA ARG A 60 -10.29 -16.24 10.02
C ARG A 60 -10.09 -15.89 11.49
N ILE A 61 -10.69 -16.66 12.40
CA ILE A 61 -10.56 -16.43 13.84
C ILE A 61 -9.13 -16.72 14.29
N TRP A 62 -8.54 -17.83 13.84
CA TRP A 62 -7.14 -18.17 14.13
C TRP A 62 -6.16 -17.11 13.62
N ASN A 63 -6.37 -16.59 12.42
CA ASN A 63 -5.57 -15.48 11.89
C ASN A 63 -5.75 -14.20 12.73
N ALA A 64 -6.97 -13.84 13.11
CA ALA A 64 -7.23 -12.68 13.95
C ALA A 64 -6.61 -12.82 15.37
N LEU A 65 -6.68 -14.02 15.94
CA LEU A 65 -6.03 -14.36 17.20
C LEU A 65 -4.50 -14.24 17.08
N GLY A 66 -3.92 -14.73 15.97
CA GLY A 66 -2.49 -14.59 15.71
C GLY A 66 -2.04 -13.12 15.62
N LEU A 67 -2.84 -12.27 14.95
CA LEU A 67 -2.59 -10.82 14.92
C LEU A 67 -2.65 -10.20 16.32
N ALA A 68 -3.66 -10.55 17.13
CA ALA A 68 -3.80 -10.05 18.49
C ALA A 68 -2.61 -10.46 19.38
N TYR A 69 -2.15 -11.71 19.29
CA TYR A 69 -0.95 -12.15 19.98
C TYR A 69 0.32 -11.46 19.48
N MET A 70 0.46 -11.21 18.17
CA MET A 70 1.61 -10.52 17.61
C MET A 70 1.70 -9.07 18.16
N GLU A 71 0.58 -8.35 18.21
CA GLU A 71 0.54 -6.99 18.78
C GLU A 71 0.75 -6.98 20.31
N ALA A 72 0.31 -8.03 21.00
CA ALA A 72 0.62 -8.27 22.41
C ALA A 72 2.07 -8.74 22.66
N LYS A 73 2.89 -8.88 21.61
CA LYS A 73 4.28 -9.40 21.64
C LYS A 73 4.40 -10.86 22.10
N GLU A 74 3.31 -11.61 22.10
CA GLU A 74 3.28 -13.04 22.38
C GLU A 74 3.57 -13.85 21.11
N TYR A 75 4.77 -13.65 20.55
CA TYR A 75 5.12 -14.10 19.19
C TYR A 75 5.00 -15.62 18.97
N LYS A 76 5.28 -16.44 19.99
CA LYS A 76 5.13 -17.90 19.87
C LYS A 76 3.66 -18.30 19.63
N LYS A 77 2.74 -17.73 20.40
CA LYS A 77 1.30 -17.98 20.25
C LYS A 77 0.76 -17.40 18.94
N ALA A 78 1.32 -16.27 18.49
CA ALA A 78 1.01 -15.71 17.17
C ALA A 78 1.38 -16.69 16.05
N GLU A 79 2.60 -17.24 16.08
CA GLU A 79 3.08 -18.22 15.11
C GLU A 79 2.21 -19.48 15.09
N GLU A 80 1.88 -20.03 16.26
CA GLU A 80 1.00 -21.19 16.41
C GLU A 80 -0.40 -20.92 15.83
N SER A 81 -0.97 -19.73 16.10
CA SER A 81 -2.29 -19.36 15.62
C SER A 81 -2.32 -19.18 14.09
N PHE A 82 -1.32 -18.52 13.49
CA PHE A 82 -1.22 -18.40 12.04
C PHE A 82 -1.02 -19.77 11.36
N LYS A 83 -0.16 -20.63 11.92
CA LYS A 83 0.03 -22.00 11.42
C LYS A 83 -1.26 -22.82 11.51
N LYS A 84 -2.05 -22.65 12.56
CA LYS A 84 -3.36 -23.29 12.69
C LYS A 84 -4.37 -22.78 11.65
N ALA A 85 -4.38 -21.48 11.36
CA ALA A 85 -5.19 -20.93 10.27
C ALA A 85 -4.82 -21.56 8.91
N LEU A 86 -3.52 -21.73 8.64
CA LEU A 86 -3.01 -22.34 7.42
C LEU A 86 -3.19 -23.86 7.36
N SER A 87 -3.23 -24.57 8.49
CA SER A 87 -3.52 -26.01 8.47
C SER A 87 -5.00 -26.30 8.20
N ILE A 88 -5.90 -25.40 8.62
CA ILE A 88 -7.34 -25.47 8.31
C ILE A 88 -7.60 -25.05 6.86
N ASN A 89 -7.03 -23.93 6.43
CA ASN A 89 -7.12 -23.46 5.05
C ASN A 89 -5.72 -23.17 4.49
N PRO A 90 -5.10 -24.13 3.79
CA PRO A 90 -3.79 -23.96 3.19
C PRO A 90 -3.70 -22.76 2.27
N ASN A 91 -4.80 -22.35 1.61
CA ASN A 91 -4.82 -21.25 0.66
C ASN A 91 -5.09 -19.88 1.28
N TYR A 92 -5.01 -19.74 2.61
CA TYR A 92 -5.33 -18.48 3.27
C TYR A 92 -4.19 -17.47 3.24
N SER A 93 -4.10 -16.71 2.15
CA SER A 93 -2.98 -15.78 1.89
C SER A 93 -2.83 -14.63 2.88
N GLU A 94 -3.91 -14.19 3.51
CA GLU A 94 -3.83 -13.21 4.61
C GLU A 94 -3.02 -13.79 5.80
N ALA A 95 -3.26 -15.06 6.16
CA ALA A 95 -2.50 -15.75 7.21
C ALA A 95 -1.05 -16.01 6.80
N ARG A 96 -0.78 -16.36 5.53
CA ARG A 96 0.59 -16.48 5.01
C ARG A 96 1.33 -15.14 5.13
N LYS A 97 0.72 -14.05 4.66
CA LYS A 97 1.31 -12.71 4.77
C LYS A 97 1.57 -12.34 6.23
N ASN A 98 0.62 -12.55 7.14
CA ASN A 98 0.81 -12.24 8.56
C ASN A 98 1.92 -13.08 9.22
N LEU A 99 2.01 -14.36 8.87
CA LEU A 99 3.10 -15.23 9.33
C LEU A 99 4.46 -14.77 8.79
N GLY A 100 4.53 -14.35 7.52
CA GLY A 100 5.72 -13.76 6.93
C GLY A 100 6.16 -12.44 7.62
N ILE A 101 5.19 -11.58 7.96
CA ILE A 101 5.44 -10.36 8.75
C ILE A 101 5.97 -10.69 10.14
N LEU A 102 5.41 -11.70 10.81
CA LEU A 102 5.87 -12.17 12.10
C LEU A 102 7.34 -12.63 12.02
N TYR A 103 7.69 -13.43 11.01
CA TYR A 103 9.07 -13.87 10.82
C TYR A 103 10.03 -12.73 10.52
N TYR A 104 9.61 -11.71 9.75
CA TYR A 104 10.39 -10.50 9.56
C TYR A 104 10.67 -9.79 10.91
N LYS A 105 9.65 -9.63 11.76
CA LYS A 105 9.81 -9.03 13.10
C LYS A 105 10.74 -9.84 14.02
N LEU A 106 10.81 -11.16 13.81
CA LEU A 106 11.70 -12.06 14.55
C LEU A 106 13.12 -12.16 13.95
N GLY A 107 13.40 -11.45 12.85
CA GLY A 107 14.69 -11.54 12.14
C GLY A 107 14.89 -12.84 11.34
N ARG A 108 13.83 -13.64 11.20
CA ARG A 108 13.81 -14.92 10.47
C ARG A 108 13.50 -14.66 8.98
N TYR A 109 14.48 -14.08 8.29
CA TYR A 109 14.25 -13.49 6.97
C TYR A 109 13.96 -14.52 5.88
N GLU A 110 14.54 -15.72 5.96
CA GLU A 110 14.33 -16.78 4.98
C GLU A 110 12.88 -17.30 5.04
N GLU A 111 12.33 -17.53 6.24
CA GLU A 111 10.92 -17.87 6.39
C GLU A 111 10.00 -16.71 6.00
N ALA A 112 10.37 -15.46 6.34
CA ALA A 112 9.63 -14.28 5.92
C ALA A 112 9.51 -14.21 4.39
N LEU A 113 10.63 -14.36 3.67
CA LEU A 113 10.65 -14.37 2.20
C LEU A 113 9.74 -15.45 1.64
N LYS A 114 9.82 -16.68 2.17
CA LYS A 114 8.98 -17.80 1.72
C LYS A 114 7.49 -17.46 1.80
N TYR A 115 6.99 -17.14 2.99
CA TYR A 115 5.54 -16.93 3.18
C TYR A 115 5.02 -15.66 2.51
N LEU A 116 5.83 -14.59 2.46
CA LEU A 116 5.46 -13.36 1.74
C LEU A 116 5.43 -13.57 0.22
N GLN A 117 6.36 -14.35 -0.34
CA GLN A 117 6.34 -14.71 -1.76
C GLN A 117 5.13 -15.59 -2.09
N GLU A 118 4.82 -16.59 -1.27
CA GLU A 118 3.62 -17.42 -1.44
C GLU A 118 2.35 -16.56 -1.43
N ALA A 119 2.22 -15.62 -0.48
CA ALA A 119 1.08 -14.69 -0.43
C ALA A 119 1.02 -13.76 -1.65
N ALA A 120 2.16 -13.25 -2.12
CA ALA A 120 2.22 -12.41 -3.30
C ALA A 120 1.88 -13.17 -4.61
N ASN A 121 2.19 -14.46 -4.66
CA ASN A 121 1.95 -15.33 -5.80
C ASN A 121 0.50 -15.82 -5.89
N ASP A 122 -0.24 -15.87 -4.78
CA ASP A 122 -1.68 -16.20 -4.82
C ASP A 122 -2.43 -15.17 -5.65
N GLU A 123 -2.92 -15.56 -6.82
CA GLU A 123 -3.62 -14.68 -7.75
C GLU A 123 -4.74 -13.91 -7.06
N TYR A 124 -5.60 -14.55 -6.28
CA TYR A 124 -6.83 -13.96 -5.74
C TYR A 124 -6.60 -13.06 -4.53
N TYR A 125 -5.39 -13.00 -4.00
CA TYR A 125 -5.09 -12.15 -2.87
C TYR A 125 -5.12 -10.67 -3.25
N GLU A 126 -6.04 -9.89 -2.69
CA GLU A 126 -6.24 -8.48 -3.04
C GLU A 126 -5.18 -7.56 -2.42
N LYS A 127 -4.58 -7.96 -1.30
CA LYS A 127 -3.60 -7.16 -0.55
C LYS A 127 -2.14 -7.52 -0.86
N LYS A 128 -1.84 -7.91 -2.10
CA LYS A 128 -0.47 -8.21 -2.55
C LYS A 128 0.52 -7.07 -2.32
N HIS A 129 0.05 -5.83 -2.41
CA HIS A 129 0.89 -4.66 -2.14
C HIS A 129 1.49 -4.68 -0.71
N GLU A 130 0.78 -5.22 0.29
CA GLU A 130 1.33 -5.41 1.63
C GLU A 130 2.43 -6.49 1.63
N ALA A 131 2.21 -7.61 0.93
CA ALA A 131 3.22 -8.66 0.81
C ALA A 131 4.48 -8.16 0.08
N PHE A 132 4.33 -7.42 -1.03
CA PHE A 132 5.45 -6.77 -1.72
C PHE A 132 6.17 -5.78 -0.83
N TYR A 133 5.44 -4.96 -0.08
CA TYR A 133 6.04 -4.00 0.84
C TYR A 133 6.89 -4.71 1.91
N TYR A 134 6.38 -5.77 2.54
CA TYR A 134 7.17 -6.51 3.52
C TYR A 134 8.32 -7.32 2.91
N LEU A 135 8.20 -7.78 1.66
CA LEU A 135 9.37 -8.30 0.92
C LEU A 135 10.44 -7.22 0.81
N ALA A 136 10.06 -5.99 0.47
CA ALA A 136 11.00 -4.87 0.46
C ALA A 136 11.65 -4.67 1.84
N LYS A 137 10.88 -4.68 2.94
CA LYS A 137 11.43 -4.55 4.30
C LYS A 137 12.42 -5.67 4.66
N VAL A 138 12.19 -6.90 4.21
CA VAL A 138 13.15 -7.99 4.39
C VAL A 138 14.44 -7.71 3.61
N TYR A 139 14.36 -7.28 2.35
CA TYR A 139 15.55 -6.95 1.56
C TYR A 139 16.29 -5.71 2.07
N GLU A 140 15.57 -4.73 2.63
CA GLU A 140 16.16 -3.59 3.34
C GLU A 140 16.99 -4.07 4.54
N ALA A 141 16.45 -4.97 5.37
CA ALA A 141 17.16 -5.54 6.50
C ALA A 141 18.39 -6.39 6.07
N LYS A 142 18.32 -7.03 4.91
CA LYS A 142 19.44 -7.76 4.28
C LYS A 142 20.41 -6.84 3.51
N GLN A 143 20.20 -5.52 3.53
CA GLN A 143 20.97 -4.52 2.79
C GLN A 143 21.02 -4.74 1.26
N ASP A 144 20.05 -5.45 0.72
CA ASP A 144 19.89 -5.66 -0.72
C ASP A 144 19.06 -4.52 -1.32
N LEU A 145 19.74 -3.42 -1.62
CA LEU A 145 19.13 -2.20 -2.17
C LEU A 145 18.40 -2.46 -3.50
N LYS A 146 18.90 -3.38 -4.32
CA LYS A 146 18.30 -3.70 -5.63
C LYS A 146 16.92 -4.32 -5.44
N ASN A 147 16.80 -5.34 -4.60
CA ASN A 147 15.51 -5.98 -4.36
C ASN A 147 14.59 -5.12 -3.47
N TYR A 148 15.14 -4.35 -2.53
CA TYR A 148 14.36 -3.36 -1.76
C TYR A 148 13.58 -2.41 -2.67
N VAL A 149 14.27 -1.74 -3.61
CA VAL A 149 13.63 -0.83 -4.57
C VAL A 149 12.66 -1.59 -5.48
N ARG A 150 13.05 -2.75 -6.00
CA ARG A 150 12.19 -3.57 -6.89
C ARG A 150 10.84 -3.92 -6.23
N TYR A 151 10.85 -4.31 -4.96
CA TYR A 151 9.62 -4.69 -4.27
C TYR A 151 8.80 -3.49 -3.80
N LEU A 152 9.41 -2.34 -3.53
CA LEU A 152 8.69 -1.08 -3.38
C LEU A 152 8.00 -0.65 -4.69
N GLU A 153 8.69 -0.75 -5.83
CA GLU A 153 8.12 -0.48 -7.16
C GLU A 153 6.89 -1.37 -7.41
N LYS A 154 6.97 -2.66 -7.09
CA LYS A 154 5.82 -3.58 -7.18
C LYS A 154 4.67 -3.21 -6.24
N ALA A 155 4.97 -2.86 -4.98
CA ALA A 155 3.96 -2.45 -4.01
C ALA A 155 3.20 -1.21 -4.48
N VAL A 156 3.92 -0.20 -4.97
CA VAL A 156 3.37 1.06 -5.49
C VAL A 156 2.63 0.85 -6.81
N ALA A 157 3.15 0.01 -7.71
CA ALA A 157 2.49 -0.31 -8.97
C ALA A 157 1.16 -1.03 -8.73
N TYR A 158 1.11 -1.93 -7.74
CA TYR A 158 -0.10 -2.68 -7.38
C TYR A 158 -1.13 -1.83 -6.63
N ASN A 159 -0.67 -1.01 -5.68
CA ASN A 159 -1.53 -0.07 -4.97
C ASN A 159 -0.91 1.33 -4.96
N PRO A 160 -1.25 2.20 -5.93
CA PRO A 160 -0.73 3.56 -5.99
C PRO A 160 -1.33 4.47 -4.89
N ASN A 161 -2.27 4.00 -4.08
CA ASN A 161 -2.69 4.73 -2.87
C ASN A 161 -1.84 4.39 -1.65
N PHE A 162 -0.88 3.47 -1.77
CA PHE A 162 -0.04 3.08 -0.63
C PHE A 162 1.04 4.14 -0.39
N VAL A 163 0.62 5.25 0.22
CA VAL A 163 1.45 6.46 0.43
C VAL A 163 2.76 6.13 1.14
N GLN A 164 2.72 5.27 2.16
CA GLN A 164 3.93 4.88 2.88
C GLN A 164 4.98 4.25 1.94
N ALA A 165 4.59 3.27 1.13
CA ALA A 165 5.47 2.64 0.15
C ALA A 165 5.97 3.64 -0.90
N GLN A 166 5.14 4.60 -1.32
CA GLN A 166 5.56 5.67 -2.23
C GLN A 166 6.62 6.58 -1.61
N LEU A 167 6.47 6.97 -0.35
CA LEU A 167 7.45 7.81 0.32
C LEU A 167 8.78 7.09 0.54
N GLU A 168 8.73 5.82 0.94
CA GLU A 168 9.93 4.99 1.07
C GLU A 168 10.62 4.80 -0.29
N LEU A 169 9.85 4.61 -1.37
CA LEU A 169 10.39 4.50 -2.73
C LEU A 169 11.03 5.81 -3.21
N ALA A 170 10.36 6.95 -3.01
CA ALA A 170 10.91 8.25 -3.35
C ALA A 170 12.22 8.53 -2.59
N GLN A 171 12.26 8.22 -1.29
CA GLN A 171 13.47 8.37 -0.48
C GLN A 171 14.58 7.42 -0.94
N ALA A 172 14.25 6.18 -1.32
CA ALA A 172 15.22 5.24 -1.88
C ALA A 172 15.81 5.75 -3.20
N TYR A 173 14.97 6.33 -4.07
CA TYR A 173 15.43 6.97 -5.30
C TYR A 173 16.31 8.20 -5.03
N GLU A 174 15.97 9.04 -4.05
CA GLU A 174 16.84 10.15 -3.65
C GLU A 174 18.22 9.66 -3.22
N ASN A 175 18.29 8.59 -2.41
CA ASN A 175 19.55 8.02 -1.93
C ASN A 175 20.38 7.43 -3.08
N LEU A 176 19.70 6.93 -4.13
CA LEU A 176 20.32 6.45 -5.36
C LEU A 176 20.68 7.57 -6.35
N GLY A 177 20.39 8.84 -6.05
CA GLY A 177 20.56 9.96 -6.97
C GLY A 177 19.57 9.99 -8.14
N LYS A 178 18.53 9.14 -8.11
CA LYS A 178 17.44 9.04 -9.09
C LYS A 178 16.38 10.10 -8.84
N TYR A 179 16.79 11.36 -8.96
CA TYR A 179 15.97 12.50 -8.56
C TYR A 179 14.75 12.71 -9.46
N GLU A 180 14.84 12.35 -10.74
CA GLU A 180 13.70 12.39 -11.68
C GLU A 180 12.57 11.46 -11.24
N GLU A 181 12.90 10.26 -10.75
CA GLU A 181 11.93 9.27 -10.29
C GLU A 181 11.30 9.67 -8.95
N ALA A 182 12.11 10.20 -8.02
CA ALA A 182 11.60 10.75 -6.76
C ALA A 182 10.66 11.94 -7.01
N GLU A 183 11.03 12.86 -7.91
CA GLU A 183 10.20 14.02 -8.31
C GLU A 183 8.82 13.58 -8.80
N LYS A 184 8.76 12.53 -9.64
CA LYS A 184 7.49 11.99 -10.17
C LYS A 184 6.56 11.52 -9.06
N ILE A 185 7.10 10.81 -8.08
CA ILE A 185 6.30 10.30 -6.95
C ILE A 185 5.75 11.47 -6.13
N TYR A 186 6.59 12.43 -5.74
CA TYR A 186 6.12 13.58 -4.94
C TYR A 186 5.09 14.42 -5.68
N LYS A 187 5.28 14.66 -6.98
CA LYS A 187 4.28 15.34 -7.82
C LYS A 187 2.98 14.55 -7.91
N SER A 188 3.07 13.24 -8.12
CA SER A 188 1.90 12.36 -8.17
C SER A 188 1.10 12.38 -6.86
N LEU A 189 1.78 12.36 -5.71
CA LEU A 189 1.14 12.46 -4.40
C LEU A 189 0.42 13.81 -4.23
N LEU A 190 1.11 14.93 -4.51
CA LEU A 190 0.52 16.27 -4.43
C LEU A 190 -0.71 16.40 -5.35
N LEU A 191 -0.60 15.89 -6.58
CA LEU A 191 -1.67 15.90 -7.58
C LEU A 191 -2.90 15.09 -7.13
N ASN A 192 -2.69 14.00 -6.39
CA ASN A 192 -3.77 13.16 -5.89
C ASN A 192 -4.31 13.62 -4.51
N GLY A 193 -4.01 14.85 -4.11
CA GLY A 193 -4.61 15.49 -2.94
C GLY A 193 -3.85 15.27 -1.63
N PHE A 194 -2.67 14.64 -1.66
CA PHE A 194 -1.77 14.60 -0.51
C PHE A 194 -1.01 15.94 -0.39
N ASN A 195 -1.75 17.03 -0.15
CA ASN A 195 -1.18 18.36 -0.06
C ASN A 195 -0.67 18.63 1.37
N LYS A 196 0.49 18.05 1.70
CA LYS A 196 1.14 18.23 3.01
C LYS A 196 2.41 19.07 2.85
N PRO A 197 2.71 20.03 3.76
CA PRO A 197 3.93 20.83 3.71
C PRO A 197 5.21 19.98 3.60
N PHE A 198 5.24 18.84 4.27
CA PHE A 198 6.33 17.87 4.17
C PHE A 198 6.62 17.41 2.73
N LEU A 199 5.59 17.17 1.90
CA LEU A 199 5.78 16.71 0.52
C LEU A 199 6.29 17.81 -0.40
N LYS A 200 5.83 19.04 -0.20
CA LYS A 200 6.38 20.23 -0.88
C LYS A 200 7.85 20.44 -0.49
N TYR A 201 8.17 20.30 0.80
CA TYR A 201 9.55 20.38 1.28
C TYR A 201 10.43 19.31 0.61
N LYS A 202 9.99 18.06 0.56
CA LYS A 202 10.70 16.98 -0.14
C LYS A 202 10.89 17.25 -1.64
N LEU A 203 9.88 17.78 -2.31
CA LEU A 203 10.00 18.18 -3.70
C LEU A 203 11.02 19.32 -3.90
N ALA A 204 11.10 20.28 -2.98
CA ALA A 204 12.10 21.34 -3.00
C ALA A 204 13.52 20.79 -2.75
N GLU A 205 13.70 19.82 -1.84
CA GLU A 205 14.98 19.12 -1.64
C GLU A 205 15.44 18.44 -2.92
N VAL A 206 14.53 17.74 -3.62
CA VAL A 206 14.82 17.09 -4.91
C VAL A 206 15.25 18.10 -5.95
N TYR A 207 14.55 19.24 -6.12
CA TYR A 207 14.96 20.28 -7.07
C TYR A 207 16.32 20.89 -6.72
N TYR A 208 16.60 21.12 -5.44
CA TYR A 208 17.91 21.58 -4.98
C TYR A 208 19.00 20.59 -5.39
N LYS A 209 18.82 19.28 -5.11
CA LYS A 209 19.80 18.24 -5.47
C LYS A 209 20.00 18.10 -6.98
N LYS A 210 18.96 18.36 -7.79
CA LYS A 210 19.04 18.44 -9.26
C LYS A 210 19.74 19.70 -9.77
N GLY A 211 20.00 20.67 -8.91
CA GLY A 211 20.56 21.97 -9.29
C GLY A 211 19.53 22.95 -9.88
N ASP A 212 18.23 22.63 -9.81
CA ASP A 212 17.10 23.47 -10.23
C ASP A 212 16.69 24.39 -9.07
N TYR A 213 17.59 25.33 -8.78
CA TYR A 213 17.46 26.22 -7.62
C TYR A 213 16.28 27.18 -7.72
N GLU A 214 15.83 27.51 -8.93
CA GLU A 214 14.68 28.38 -9.14
C GLU A 214 13.39 27.71 -8.65
N ARG A 215 13.10 26.50 -9.13
CA ARG A 215 11.91 25.76 -8.68
C ARG A 215 11.95 25.42 -7.19
N ALA A 216 13.13 25.06 -6.67
CA ALA A 216 13.30 24.84 -5.24
C ALA A 216 12.90 26.09 -4.44
N ARG A 217 13.37 27.27 -4.85
CA ARG A 217 13.09 28.55 -4.20
C ARG A 217 11.62 28.95 -4.28
N GLU A 218 10.94 28.71 -5.41
CA GLU A 218 9.51 28.97 -5.56
C GLU A 218 8.68 28.18 -4.54
N ILE A 219 8.94 26.87 -4.41
CA ILE A 219 8.24 26.02 -3.45
C ILE A 219 8.56 26.45 -2.02
N ILE A 220 9.82 26.79 -1.71
CA ILE A 220 10.21 27.27 -0.38
C ILE A 220 9.47 28.57 -0.01
N LYS A 221 9.34 29.52 -0.95
CA LYS A 221 8.54 30.72 -0.73
C LYS A 221 7.09 30.36 -0.41
N GLU A 222 6.49 29.46 -1.20
CA GLU A 222 5.13 29.00 -0.95
C GLU A 222 4.97 28.42 0.46
N LEU A 223 5.91 27.56 0.89
CA LEU A 223 5.95 26.98 2.23
C LEU A 223 6.05 28.02 3.35
N LEU A 224 6.88 29.06 3.18
CA LEU A 224 7.09 30.05 4.23
C LEU A 224 5.93 31.05 4.38
N TYR A 225 5.27 31.38 3.27
CA TYR A 225 4.23 32.42 3.22
C TYR A 225 2.79 31.90 3.30
N LYS A 226 2.50 30.71 2.74
CA LYS A 226 1.12 30.21 2.60
C LYS A 226 0.77 29.06 3.53
N GLU A 227 1.75 28.33 4.03
CA GLU A 227 1.53 27.10 4.80
C GLU A 227 1.73 27.34 6.30
N ASN A 228 0.88 26.71 7.10
CA ASN A 228 1.02 26.71 8.56
C ASN A 228 2.08 25.67 8.96
N LEU A 229 3.31 26.15 9.14
CA LEU A 229 4.46 25.35 9.58
C LEU A 229 4.63 25.40 11.10
N THR A 230 5.05 24.29 11.70
CA THR A 230 5.63 24.32 13.05
C THR A 230 6.97 25.07 13.04
N ASN A 231 7.44 25.51 14.21
CA ASN A 231 8.75 26.19 14.31
C ASN A 231 9.89 25.30 13.76
N GLU A 232 9.90 24.02 14.12
CA GLU A 232 10.90 23.06 13.62
C GLU A 232 10.85 22.93 12.09
N GLN A 233 9.66 22.83 11.51
CA GLN A 233 9.50 22.76 10.05
C GLN A 233 9.98 24.05 9.38
N ARG A 234 9.66 25.21 9.96
CA ARG A 234 10.07 26.52 9.44
C ARG A 234 11.59 26.67 9.44
N GLU A 235 12.27 26.20 10.49
CA GLU A 235 13.74 26.22 10.54
C GLU A 235 14.36 25.32 9.47
N LYS A 236 13.86 24.10 9.28
CA LYS A 236 14.32 23.22 8.18
C LYS A 236 14.13 23.85 6.81
N VAL A 237 12.99 24.51 6.58
CA VAL A 237 12.71 25.22 5.32
C VAL A 237 13.65 26.40 5.11
N LYS A 238 13.95 27.19 6.16
CA LYS A 238 14.93 28.29 6.10
C LYS A 238 16.35 27.78 5.85
N GLU A 239 16.75 26.67 6.48
CA GLU A 239 18.05 26.06 6.24
C GLU A 239 18.21 25.63 4.78
N LEU A 240 17.18 25.00 4.21
CA LEU A 240 17.16 24.66 2.79
C LEU A 240 17.22 25.90 1.89
N LEU A 241 16.52 26.98 2.25
CA LEU A 241 16.62 28.26 1.53
C LEU A 241 18.05 28.79 1.50
N THR A 242 18.72 28.80 2.65
CA THR A 242 20.13 29.23 2.76
C THR A 242 21.03 28.39 1.86
N LYS A 243 20.86 27.06 1.87
CA LYS A 243 21.61 26.15 0.98
C LYS A 243 21.37 26.46 -0.50
N VAL A 244 20.12 26.71 -0.89
CA VAL A 244 19.74 27.08 -2.27
C VAL A 244 20.39 28.40 -2.68
N LEU A 245 20.30 29.45 -1.85
CA LEU A 245 20.85 30.78 -2.15
C LEU A 245 22.38 30.76 -2.25
N LEU A 246 23.08 30.08 -1.34
CA LEU A 246 24.53 29.91 -1.41
C LEU A 246 24.96 29.17 -2.68
N ALA A 247 24.22 28.12 -3.07
CA ALA A 247 24.52 27.38 -4.30
C ALA A 247 24.27 28.21 -5.57
N GLN A 248 23.27 29.11 -5.55
CA GLN A 248 23.04 30.09 -6.62
C GLN A 248 24.19 31.11 -6.70
N GLN A 249 24.61 31.67 -5.57
CA GLN A 249 25.68 32.65 -5.52
C GLN A 249 27.02 32.08 -5.99
N ARG A 250 27.37 30.85 -5.58
CA ARG A 250 28.60 30.17 -6.05
C ARG A 250 28.63 29.97 -7.56
N LYS A 251 27.48 29.73 -8.21
CA LYS A 251 27.39 29.66 -9.68
C LYS A 251 27.68 30.99 -10.38
N LEU A 252 27.52 32.12 -9.70
CA LEU A 252 27.80 33.47 -10.23
C LEU A 252 29.26 33.88 -10.05
N ILE A 253 29.97 33.32 -9.06
CA ILE A 253 31.35 33.68 -8.70
C ILE A 253 32.39 32.94 -9.57
N ILE A 254 32.05 31.79 -10.17
CA ILE A 254 32.93 31.08 -11.12
C ILE A 254 32.73 31.68 -12.52
N PRO A 255 33.79 32.13 -13.24
CA PRO A 255 33.65 32.66 -14.58
C PRO A 255 33.01 31.62 -15.51
N ARG A 256 32.08 32.07 -16.37
CA ARG A 256 31.45 31.23 -17.39
C ARG A 256 32.53 30.62 -18.30
N VAL A 257 32.97 29.40 -18.02
CA VAL A 257 33.36 28.49 -19.10
C VAL A 257 32.06 28.26 -19.86
N HIS A 258 32.03 28.62 -21.14
CA HIS A 258 30.87 28.42 -22.00
C HIS A 258 30.39 26.98 -21.84
N LYS A 259 29.28 26.79 -21.12
CA LYS A 259 28.56 25.54 -21.20
C LYS A 259 28.03 25.46 -22.62
N PRO A 260 28.23 24.34 -23.34
CA PRO A 260 27.55 24.15 -24.60
C PRO A 260 26.06 24.38 -24.34
N ILE A 261 25.46 25.17 -25.22
CA ILE A 261 24.02 25.43 -25.27
C ILE A 261 23.35 24.08 -25.02
N LYS A 262 22.60 23.96 -23.91
CA LYS A 262 21.76 22.78 -23.70
C LYS A 262 20.89 22.71 -24.94
N LYS A 263 21.15 21.73 -25.82
CA LYS A 263 20.18 21.31 -26.82
C LYS A 263 18.86 21.24 -26.08
N GLU A 264 17.86 21.97 -26.55
CA GLU A 264 16.49 21.77 -26.12
C GLU A 264 16.24 20.27 -26.24
N GLU A 265 16.27 19.57 -25.11
CA GLU A 265 15.77 18.22 -25.05
C GLU A 265 14.32 18.38 -25.50
N LYS A 266 14.01 17.89 -26.71
CA LYS A 266 12.63 17.75 -27.19
C LYS A 266 11.83 17.30 -26.00
N LYS A 267 10.91 18.16 -25.52
CA LYS A 267 10.00 17.85 -24.41
C LYS A 267 9.46 16.46 -24.72
N LYS A 268 9.90 15.43 -23.96
CA LYS A 268 9.24 14.13 -24.04
C LYS A 268 7.79 14.43 -23.71
N GLU A 269 6.90 14.16 -24.67
CA GLU A 269 5.47 14.37 -24.48
C GLU A 269 5.06 13.57 -23.24
N LYS A 270 4.70 14.29 -22.18
CA LYS A 270 4.28 13.68 -20.92
C LYS A 270 2.77 13.54 -20.97
N TYR A 271 2.28 12.34 -20.69
CA TYR A 271 0.85 12.10 -20.62
C TYR A 271 0.47 11.63 -19.23
N TYR A 272 -0.80 11.84 -18.91
CA TYR A 272 -1.42 11.43 -17.66
C TYR A 272 -2.53 10.43 -17.96
N ALA A 273 -2.74 9.52 -17.03
CA ALA A 273 -3.85 8.56 -17.09
C ALA A 273 -4.40 8.32 -15.69
N VAL A 274 -5.59 7.71 -15.62
CA VAL A 274 -6.18 7.27 -14.35
C VAL A 274 -5.97 5.77 -14.22
N GLN A 275 -5.15 5.33 -13.26
CA GLN A 275 -5.03 3.91 -12.93
C GLN A 275 -6.26 3.47 -12.14
N LEU A 276 -7.02 2.52 -12.68
CA LEU A 276 -8.28 2.02 -12.13
C LEU A 276 -8.14 0.67 -11.42
N GLY A 277 -7.07 -0.06 -11.72
CA GLY A 277 -6.80 -1.36 -11.12
C GLY A 277 -5.40 -1.87 -11.44
N ALA A 278 -4.95 -2.85 -10.67
CA ALA A 278 -3.69 -3.53 -10.89
C ALA A 278 -3.85 -5.01 -10.57
N PHE A 279 -3.27 -5.87 -11.41
CA PHE A 279 -3.45 -7.31 -11.35
C PHE A 279 -2.13 -8.05 -11.51
N SER A 280 -2.03 -9.25 -10.94
CA SER A 280 -0.86 -10.11 -11.15
C SER A 280 -0.87 -10.87 -12.48
N THR A 281 -2.03 -10.91 -13.16
CA THR A 281 -2.24 -11.64 -14.42
C THR A 281 -2.91 -10.71 -15.43
N LYS A 282 -2.65 -10.96 -16.71
CA LYS A 282 -3.23 -10.17 -17.79
C LYS A 282 -4.73 -10.47 -17.92
N GLU A 283 -5.11 -11.71 -17.71
CA GLU A 283 -6.47 -12.23 -17.85
C GLU A 283 -7.44 -11.51 -16.89
N ARG A 284 -7.01 -11.25 -15.64
CA ARG A 284 -7.83 -10.49 -14.68
C ARG A 284 -7.90 -9.01 -15.03
N ALA A 285 -6.80 -8.43 -15.52
CA ALA A 285 -6.83 -7.07 -16.03
C ALA A 285 -7.79 -6.94 -17.22
N ASP A 286 -7.77 -7.91 -18.15
CA ASP A 286 -8.70 -8.00 -19.27
C ASP A 286 -10.16 -8.13 -18.79
N LYS A 287 -10.42 -8.95 -17.77
CA LYS A 287 -11.77 -9.08 -17.18
C LYS A 287 -12.27 -7.75 -16.64
N LEU A 288 -11.44 -6.99 -15.90
CA LEU A 288 -11.82 -5.65 -15.45
C LEU A 288 -12.07 -4.73 -16.65
N VAL A 289 -11.22 -4.75 -17.68
CA VAL A 289 -11.41 -3.94 -18.88
C VAL A 289 -12.76 -4.23 -19.54
N GLN A 290 -13.17 -5.50 -19.66
CA GLN A 290 -14.48 -5.86 -20.23
C GLN A 290 -15.63 -5.37 -19.35
N GLU A 291 -15.53 -5.54 -18.03
CA GLU A 291 -16.52 -5.01 -17.09
C GLU A 291 -16.66 -3.49 -17.24
N LEU A 292 -15.55 -2.76 -17.25
CA LEU A 292 -15.56 -1.30 -17.38
C LEU A 292 -16.11 -0.82 -18.73
N LYS A 293 -15.81 -1.54 -19.82
CA LYS A 293 -16.41 -1.27 -21.14
C LYS A 293 -17.93 -1.44 -21.13
N SER A 294 -18.46 -2.45 -20.45
CA SER A 294 -19.90 -2.64 -20.30
C SER A 294 -20.59 -1.53 -19.50
N LYS A 295 -19.83 -0.85 -18.61
CA LYS A 295 -20.27 0.35 -17.88
C LYS A 295 -20.10 1.66 -18.67
N GLY A 296 -19.75 1.57 -19.97
CA GLY A 296 -19.62 2.71 -20.86
C GLY A 296 -18.24 3.38 -20.89
N LEU A 297 -17.25 2.87 -20.15
CA LEU A 297 -15.89 3.42 -20.14
C LEU A 297 -15.12 2.99 -21.40
N ARG A 298 -14.66 3.97 -22.19
CA ARG A 298 -13.85 3.77 -23.39
C ARG A 298 -12.37 4.12 -23.09
N ASP A 299 -11.46 3.90 -24.04
CA ASP A 299 -10.03 4.26 -23.90
C ASP A 299 -9.28 3.62 -22.72
N LEU A 300 -9.59 2.36 -22.46
CA LEU A 300 -8.89 1.54 -21.47
C LEU A 300 -7.68 0.84 -22.09
N ARG A 301 -6.56 0.82 -21.36
CA ARG A 301 -5.33 0.11 -21.74
C ARG A 301 -4.76 -0.66 -20.56
N ILE A 302 -4.05 -1.74 -20.86
CA ILE A 302 -3.28 -2.51 -19.87
C ILE A 302 -1.80 -2.19 -20.05
N LEU A 303 -1.16 -1.68 -18.99
CA LEU A 303 0.28 -1.43 -18.95
C LEU A 303 0.98 -2.45 -18.05
N PRO A 304 1.79 -3.36 -18.61
CA PRO A 304 2.62 -4.25 -17.80
C PRO A 304 3.78 -3.47 -17.17
N THR A 305 4.06 -3.70 -15.90
CA THR A 305 5.21 -3.13 -15.18
C THR A 305 5.65 -4.13 -14.10
N ASP A 306 6.82 -4.73 -14.29
CA ASP A 306 7.44 -5.67 -13.34
C ASP A 306 6.54 -6.81 -12.82
N GLY A 307 5.71 -7.37 -13.71
CA GLY A 307 4.76 -8.43 -13.37
C GLY A 307 3.45 -7.94 -12.75
N VAL A 308 3.18 -6.63 -12.80
CA VAL A 308 1.90 -6.02 -12.46
C VAL A 308 1.26 -5.47 -13.74
N TYR A 309 0.01 -5.84 -13.99
CA TYR A 309 -0.80 -5.39 -15.13
C TYR A 309 -1.73 -4.27 -14.65
N LYS A 310 -1.38 -3.03 -14.97
CA LYS A 310 -2.15 -1.84 -14.58
C LYS A 310 -3.22 -1.55 -15.62
N VAL A 311 -4.48 -1.47 -15.19
CA VAL A 311 -5.58 -0.99 -16.03
C VAL A 311 -5.62 0.52 -15.90
N ILE A 312 -5.35 1.21 -17.02
CA ILE A 312 -5.36 2.67 -17.10
C ILE A 312 -6.50 3.15 -18.00
N TYR A 313 -7.06 4.31 -17.65
CA TYR A 313 -8.09 5.00 -18.38
C TYR A 313 -7.58 6.34 -18.91
N GLY A 314 -7.75 6.52 -20.22
CA GLY A 314 -7.42 7.74 -20.94
C GLY A 314 -5.93 7.97 -21.14
N ARG A 315 -5.65 8.99 -21.97
CA ARG A 315 -4.33 9.58 -22.19
C ARG A 315 -4.56 11.08 -22.30
N PHE A 316 -4.13 11.81 -21.28
CA PHE A 316 -4.40 13.23 -21.11
C PHE A 316 -3.10 14.02 -21.22
N GLU A 317 -3.15 15.20 -21.83
CA GLU A 317 -1.96 16.05 -21.99
C GLU A 317 -1.65 16.80 -20.70
N THR A 318 -2.69 17.08 -19.90
CA THR A 318 -2.57 17.82 -18.65
C THR A 318 -2.99 17.01 -17.42
N PRO A 319 -2.35 17.23 -16.25
CA PRO A 319 -2.81 16.66 -14.98
C PRO A 319 -4.27 17.01 -14.66
N GLU A 320 -4.72 18.21 -15.04
CA GLU A 320 -6.06 18.73 -14.77
C GLU A 320 -7.14 18.00 -15.57
N GLU A 321 -6.85 17.62 -16.81
CA GLU A 321 -7.70 16.73 -17.60
C GLU A 321 -7.81 15.34 -16.95
N ALA A 322 -6.68 14.74 -16.56
CA ALA A 322 -6.70 13.44 -15.90
C ALA A 322 -7.46 13.47 -14.57
N ARG A 323 -7.36 14.58 -13.81
CA ARG A 323 -8.12 14.77 -12.58
C ARG A 323 -9.63 14.88 -12.84
N ARG A 324 -10.04 15.62 -13.89
CA ARG A 324 -11.45 15.69 -14.31
C ARG A 324 -11.96 14.30 -14.70
N ALA A 325 -11.20 13.57 -15.51
CA ALA A 325 -11.50 12.19 -15.87
C ALA A 325 -11.63 11.27 -14.64
N LYS A 326 -10.74 11.40 -13.65
CA LYS A 326 -10.84 10.65 -12.39
C LYS A 326 -12.17 10.89 -11.67
N GLU A 327 -12.62 12.14 -11.59
CA GLU A 327 -13.90 12.47 -10.94
C GLU A 327 -15.10 11.92 -11.74
N GLU A 328 -15.03 11.86 -13.07
CA GLU A 328 -16.07 11.20 -13.88
C GLU A 328 -16.12 9.69 -13.62
N VAL A 329 -14.97 9.02 -13.56
CA VAL A 329 -14.90 7.58 -13.24
C VAL A 329 -15.43 7.29 -11.83
N LYS A 330 -15.18 8.21 -10.89
CA LYS A 330 -15.70 8.11 -9.52
C LYS A 330 -17.23 8.12 -9.44
N LYS A 331 -17.91 8.87 -10.33
CA LYS A 331 -19.39 8.86 -10.41
C LYS A 331 -19.95 7.47 -10.77
N LEU A 332 -19.15 6.63 -11.40
CA LEU A 332 -19.49 5.24 -11.74
C LEU A 332 -19.13 4.25 -10.61
N GLY A 333 -18.77 4.75 -9.42
CA GLY A 333 -18.39 3.94 -8.27
C GLY A 333 -16.98 3.33 -8.38
N ILE A 334 -16.15 3.82 -9.30
CA ILE A 334 -14.80 3.28 -9.54
C ILE A 334 -13.78 4.26 -8.97
N TYR A 335 -12.93 3.77 -8.08
CA TYR A 335 -11.81 4.55 -7.59
C TYR A 335 -10.68 4.56 -8.62
N GLY A 336 -10.01 5.70 -8.78
CA GLY A 336 -8.86 5.84 -9.67
C GLY A 336 -7.76 6.71 -9.08
N PHE A 337 -6.53 6.51 -9.54
CA PHE A 337 -5.36 7.30 -9.14
C PHE A 337 -4.68 7.89 -10.36
N VAL A 338 -4.43 9.20 -10.37
CA VAL A 338 -3.76 9.85 -11.51
C VAL A 338 -2.28 9.49 -11.52
N VAL A 339 -1.78 8.99 -12.64
CA VAL A 339 -0.38 8.56 -12.84
C VAL A 339 0.21 9.20 -14.09
N GLU A 340 1.52 9.46 -14.08
CA GLU A 340 2.27 9.86 -15.28
C GLU A 340 2.61 8.61 -16.12
N ILE A 341 2.36 8.68 -17.42
CA ILE A 341 2.68 7.64 -18.41
C ILE A 341 3.58 8.20 -19.53
N LYS A 342 4.30 7.30 -20.20
CA LYS A 342 5.18 7.62 -21.33
C LYS A 342 4.46 7.52 -22.66
#